data_AF-A0A7X9AC96-F1
#
_entry.id   AF-A0A7X9AC96-F1
#
_cell.length_a   1.000
_cell.length_b   1.000
_cell.length_c   1.000
_cell.angle_alpha   90.00
_cell.angle_beta   90.00
_cell.angle_gamma   90.00
#
_symmetry.space_group_name_H-M   'P 1'
#
loop_
_entity.id
_entity.type
_entity.pdbx_description
1 polymer ?
#
loop_
_entity_poly.entity_id
_entity_poly.type
_entity_poly.pdbx_seq_one_letter_code
_entity_poly.pdbx_strand_id
1 'polypeptide(L)'
;RMADAIVLGSPIYFSEVTGEMRSFLERFLFQYLNYNDPGKPLSHAKKIVWVFTMNCTEEMFDHLGYHALFKRYEGCMKLFFGNCEILLSTDTMQVKDYSQYHLGMWDGDAKRRRHETVFAQDCQKAFELGEKLVGPIL
;
A
#
# COMPACT_ATOMS: atom_id res chain seq x y z
N ARG A 1 -4.39 17.58 -11.32
CA ARG A 1 -3.12 18.14 -11.86
C ARG A 1 -2.30 18.89 -10.80
N MET A 2 -2.94 19.67 -9.91
CA MET A 2 -2.28 20.53 -8.91
C MET A 2 -1.63 19.83 -7.71
N ALA A 3 -1.92 18.55 -7.45
CA ALA A 3 -1.32 17.86 -6.32
C ALA A 3 0.17 17.55 -6.57
N ASP A 4 1.02 17.92 -5.62
CA ASP A 4 2.46 17.63 -5.64
C ASP A 4 2.78 16.20 -5.15
N ALA A 5 1.92 15.67 -4.28
CA ALA A 5 2.01 14.33 -3.73
C ALA A 5 0.66 13.58 -3.84
N ILE A 6 0.74 12.25 -3.92
CA ILE A 6 -0.42 11.34 -3.92
C ILE A 6 -0.14 10.21 -2.94
N VAL A 7 -1.05 10.02 -1.99
CA VAL A 7 -1.02 8.90 -1.05
C VAL A 7 -2.15 7.94 -1.43
N LEU A 8 -1.79 6.68 -1.63
CA LEU A 8 -2.71 5.61 -1.98
C LEU A 8 -2.73 4.60 -0.85
N GLY A 9 -3.93 4.27 -0.34
CA GLY A 9 -4.09 3.33 0.78
C GLY A 9 -5.05 2.23 0.42
N SER A 10 -4.67 0.97 0.64
CA SER A 10 -5.60 -0.15 0.50
C SER A 10 -5.25 -1.28 1.46
N PRO A 11 -6.25 -1.94 2.09
CA PRO A 11 -6.03 -3.27 2.61
C PRO A 11 -5.78 -4.26 1.45
N ILE A 12 -5.13 -5.38 1.76
CA ILE A 12 -5.01 -6.53 0.86
C ILE A 12 -6.11 -7.54 1.17
N TYR A 13 -7.05 -7.71 0.24
CA TYR A 13 -8.12 -8.70 0.29
C TYR A 13 -8.02 -9.63 -0.91
N PHE A 14 -8.10 -10.94 -0.68
CA PHE A 14 -7.90 -11.95 -1.73
C PHE A 14 -6.58 -11.76 -2.52
N SER A 15 -5.50 -11.44 -1.79
CA SER A 15 -4.16 -11.22 -2.39
C SER A 15 -4.09 -10.05 -3.39
N GLU A 16 -4.96 -9.07 -3.23
CA GLU A 16 -5.01 -7.88 -4.08
C GLU A 16 -5.51 -6.64 -3.30
N VAL A 17 -5.26 -5.43 -3.82
CA VAL A 17 -5.95 -4.21 -3.38
C VAL A 17 -7.46 -4.35 -3.56
N THR A 18 -8.23 -3.54 -2.85
CA THR A 18 -9.69 -3.56 -2.97
C THR A 18 -10.14 -3.30 -4.41
N GLY A 19 -11.33 -3.82 -4.77
CA GLY A 19 -11.92 -3.58 -6.10
C GLY A 19 -12.08 -2.09 -6.41
N GLU A 20 -12.47 -1.28 -5.41
CA GLU A 20 -12.56 0.18 -5.55
C GLU A 20 -11.20 0.81 -5.89
N MET A 21 -10.13 0.43 -5.16
CA MET A 21 -8.78 0.90 -5.46
C MET A 21 -8.34 0.46 -6.86
N ARG A 22 -8.63 -0.79 -7.25
CA ARG A 22 -8.31 -1.29 -8.58
C ARG A 22 -8.99 -0.48 -9.69
N SER A 23 -10.29 -0.24 -9.56
CA SER A 23 -11.06 0.59 -10.50
C SER A 23 -10.58 2.04 -10.53
N PHE A 24 -10.20 2.60 -9.37
CA PHE A 24 -9.58 3.92 -9.31
C PHE A 24 -8.28 3.96 -10.11
N LEU A 25 -7.36 3.02 -9.88
CA LEU A 25 -6.06 3.00 -10.56
C LEU A 25 -6.19 2.89 -12.07
N GLU A 26 -7.10 2.05 -12.57
CA GLU A 26 -7.33 1.91 -14.00
C GLU A 26 -7.70 3.26 -14.62
N ARG A 27 -8.68 3.96 -14.04
CA ARG A 27 -9.13 5.26 -14.55
C ARG A 27 -8.09 6.35 -14.32
N PHE A 28 -7.35 6.27 -13.23
CA PHE A 28 -6.35 7.26 -12.86
C PHE A 28 -5.13 7.20 -13.79
N LEU A 29 -4.64 6.00 -14.13
CA LEU A 29 -3.38 5.81 -14.87
C LEU A 29 -3.58 5.75 -16.38
N PHE A 30 -4.69 5.21 -16.87
CA PHE A 30 -4.88 4.97 -18.30
C PHE A 30 -4.78 6.25 -19.14
N GLN A 31 -5.19 7.39 -18.57
CA GLN A 31 -5.09 8.70 -19.22
C GLN A 31 -3.64 9.16 -19.50
N TYR A 32 -2.66 8.57 -18.83
CA TYR A 32 -1.24 8.95 -18.96
C TYR A 32 -0.45 8.01 -19.87
N LEU A 33 -1.08 6.96 -20.40
CA LEU A 33 -0.42 6.04 -21.32
C LEU A 33 0.05 6.77 -22.58
N ASN A 34 1.30 6.52 -22.96
CA ASN A 34 1.87 6.96 -24.21
C ASN A 34 2.14 5.74 -25.09
N TYR A 35 1.29 5.50 -26.08
CA TYR A 35 1.42 4.34 -26.98
C TYR A 35 2.57 4.48 -27.98
N ASN A 36 3.10 5.69 -28.20
CA ASN A 36 4.26 5.89 -29.09
C ASN A 36 5.58 5.53 -28.38
N ASP A 37 5.65 5.77 -27.07
CA ASP A 37 6.83 5.45 -26.24
C ASP A 37 6.36 5.09 -24.82
N PRO A 38 6.12 3.81 -24.52
CA PRO A 38 5.63 3.37 -23.21
C PRO A 38 6.56 3.69 -22.04
N GLY A 39 7.84 3.99 -22.30
CA GLY A 39 8.80 4.43 -21.28
C GLY A 39 8.66 5.91 -20.89
N LYS A 40 7.81 6.68 -21.59
CA LYS A 40 7.61 8.12 -21.36
C LYS A 40 6.12 8.44 -21.22
N PRO A 41 5.52 8.19 -20.04
CA PRO A 41 4.12 8.52 -19.81
C PRO A 41 3.89 10.03 -19.83
N LEU A 42 2.63 10.41 -20.06
CA LEU A 42 2.21 11.81 -20.22
C LEU A 42 2.02 12.54 -18.88
N SER A 43 2.19 11.85 -17.76
CA SER A 43 2.11 12.42 -16.41
C SER A 43 3.36 13.23 -16.07
N HIS A 44 3.16 14.31 -15.31
CA HIS A 44 4.25 14.96 -14.61
C HIS A 44 4.70 14.11 -13.43
N ALA A 45 5.99 14.22 -13.07
CA ALA A 45 6.51 13.61 -11.85
C ALA A 45 5.71 14.07 -10.62
N LYS A 46 5.48 13.14 -9.69
CA LYS A 46 4.75 13.36 -8.43
C LYS A 46 5.35 12.52 -7.34
N LYS A 47 5.29 12.97 -6.09
CA LYS A 47 5.65 12.13 -4.96
C LYS A 47 4.55 11.11 -4.69
N ILE A 48 4.86 9.82 -4.73
CA ILE A 48 3.87 8.77 -4.52
C ILE A 48 4.21 7.97 -3.27
N VAL A 49 3.21 7.73 -2.42
CA VAL A 49 3.30 6.78 -1.31
C VAL A 49 2.15 5.79 -1.42
N TRP A 50 2.50 4.50 -1.31
CA TRP A 50 1.56 3.42 -1.08
C TRP A 50 1.55 3.01 0.38
N VAL A 51 0.36 2.85 0.95
CA VAL A 51 0.15 2.28 2.27
C VAL A 51 -0.68 1.02 2.12
N PHE A 52 -0.09 -0.13 2.42
CA PHE A 52 -0.80 -1.41 2.42
C PHE A 52 -1.00 -1.90 3.85
N THR A 53 -2.22 -2.36 4.14
CA THR A 53 -2.53 -3.05 5.41
C THR A 53 -2.96 -4.47 5.13
N MET A 54 -2.59 -5.41 6.01
CA MET A 54 -2.99 -6.81 5.86
C MET A 54 -2.91 -7.57 7.18
N ASN A 55 -3.72 -8.62 7.27
CA ASN A 55 -3.70 -9.53 8.40
C ASN A 55 -2.60 -10.60 8.30
N CYS A 56 -1.97 -10.81 7.15
CA CYS A 56 -0.88 -11.77 7.02
C CYS A 56 0.43 -11.22 7.62
N THR A 57 1.27 -12.12 8.15
CA THR A 57 2.65 -11.81 8.53
C THR A 57 3.55 -11.71 7.30
N GLU A 58 4.70 -11.07 7.44
CA GLU A 58 5.71 -10.99 6.36
C GLU A 58 6.28 -12.37 6.00
N GLU A 59 6.35 -13.30 6.95
CA GLU A 59 6.78 -14.69 6.73
C GLU A 59 5.93 -15.41 5.69
N MET A 60 4.68 -14.98 5.49
CA MET A 60 3.78 -15.58 4.50
C MET A 60 4.00 -15.02 3.08
N PHE A 61 4.79 -13.96 2.90
CA PHE A 61 4.85 -13.23 1.64
C PHE A 61 5.37 -14.04 0.46
N ASP A 62 6.36 -14.91 0.68
CA ASP A 62 6.88 -15.79 -0.37
C ASP A 62 5.81 -16.75 -0.87
N HIS A 63 5.06 -17.37 0.04
CA HIS A 63 3.98 -18.31 -0.31
C HIS A 63 2.79 -17.62 -0.97
N LEU A 64 2.50 -16.38 -0.59
CA LEU A 64 1.37 -15.61 -1.12
C LEU A 64 1.73 -14.79 -2.38
N GLY A 65 3.01 -14.71 -2.75
CA GLY A 65 3.49 -13.88 -3.86
C GLY A 65 3.44 -12.37 -3.60
N TYR A 66 3.42 -11.94 -2.33
CA TYR A 66 3.22 -10.54 -1.97
C TYR A 66 4.41 -9.65 -2.29
N HIS A 67 5.63 -10.20 -2.33
CA HIS A 67 6.79 -9.46 -2.85
C HIS A 67 6.57 -8.98 -4.30
N ALA A 68 6.02 -9.85 -5.16
CA ALA A 68 5.71 -9.49 -6.53
C ALA A 68 4.54 -8.50 -6.61
N LEU A 69 3.53 -8.66 -5.75
CA LEU A 69 2.38 -7.76 -5.64
C LEU A 69 2.83 -6.31 -5.36
N PHE A 70 3.61 -6.10 -4.30
CA PHE A 70 4.06 -4.77 -3.92
C PHE A 70 5.01 -4.17 -4.96
N LYS A 71 5.92 -4.98 -5.51
CA LYS A 71 6.82 -4.54 -6.60
C LYS A 71 6.04 -4.10 -7.84
N ARG A 72 4.93 -4.77 -8.17
CA ARG A 72 4.06 -4.38 -9.28
C ARG A 72 3.42 -3.01 -9.05
N TYR A 73 2.88 -2.76 -7.86
CA TYR A 73 2.29 -1.46 -7.54
C TYR A 73 3.32 -0.34 -7.47
N GLU A 74 4.48 -0.61 -6.86
CA GLU A 74 5.60 0.32 -6.85
C GLU A 74 6.07 0.66 -8.27
N GLY A 75 6.33 -0.36 -9.08
CA GLY A 75 6.82 -0.22 -10.44
C GLY A 75 5.83 0.51 -11.33
N CYS A 76 4.53 0.29 -11.14
CA CYS A 76 3.49 1.02 -11.84
C CYS A 76 3.54 2.52 -11.52
N MET A 77 3.65 2.89 -10.23
CA MET A 77 3.76 4.31 -9.85
C MET A 77 5.07 4.94 -10.31
N LYS A 78 6.20 4.20 -10.23
CA LYS A 78 7.50 4.66 -10.75
C LYS A 78 7.46 4.87 -12.25
N LEU A 79 6.79 4.00 -13.01
CA LEU A 79 6.60 4.18 -14.45
C LEU A 79 5.88 5.50 -14.73
N PHE A 80 4.71 5.73 -14.14
CA PHE A 80 3.89 6.89 -14.43
C PHE A 80 4.41 8.21 -13.82
N PHE A 81 4.97 8.18 -12.61
CA PHE A 81 5.27 9.40 -11.83
C PHE A 81 6.73 9.54 -11.42
N GLY A 82 7.60 8.59 -11.79
CA GLY A 82 9.04 8.64 -11.57
C GLY A 82 9.51 8.17 -10.18
N ASN A 83 8.65 8.18 -9.16
CA ASN A 83 8.98 7.70 -7.81
C ASN A 83 7.79 6.99 -7.15
N CYS A 84 8.10 6.23 -6.10
CA CYS A 84 7.13 5.64 -5.19
C CYS A 84 7.84 5.12 -3.93
N GLU A 85 7.31 5.43 -2.76
CA GLU A 85 7.65 4.76 -1.49
C GLU A 85 6.50 3.84 -1.07
N ILE A 86 6.82 2.76 -0.35
CA ILE A 86 5.83 1.82 0.19
C ILE A 86 5.95 1.76 1.71
N LEU A 87 4.81 1.85 2.39
CA LEU A 87 4.62 1.48 3.78
C LEU A 87 3.76 0.22 3.86
N LEU A 88 4.24 -0.79 4.57
CA LEU A 88 3.49 -2.01 4.89
C LEU A 88 3.15 -2.01 6.37
N SER A 89 1.88 -2.23 6.72
CA SER A 89 1.47 -2.60 8.07
C SER A 89 0.88 -4.01 8.05
N THR A 90 1.62 -4.94 8.65
CA THR A 90 1.42 -6.38 8.53
C THR A 90 0.94 -6.98 9.84
N ASP A 91 0.35 -8.18 9.75
CA ASP A 91 -0.18 -8.93 10.88
C ASP A 91 -1.17 -8.10 11.73
N THR A 92 -1.98 -7.27 11.05
CA THR A 92 -2.94 -6.38 11.72
C THR A 92 -4.05 -7.16 12.42
N MET A 93 -4.56 -6.58 13.49
CA MET A 93 -5.74 -7.07 14.22
C MET A 93 -7.01 -6.74 13.44
N GLN A 94 -7.78 -7.77 13.06
CA GLN A 94 -8.95 -7.61 12.20
C GLN A 94 -10.21 -7.24 12.98
N VAL A 95 -10.37 -7.80 14.18
CA VAL A 95 -11.53 -7.62 15.05
C VAL A 95 -11.09 -7.53 16.51
N LYS A 96 -11.91 -6.91 17.36
CA LYS A 96 -11.59 -6.74 18.79
C LYS A 96 -11.65 -8.04 19.59
N ASP A 97 -12.52 -8.96 19.18
CA ASP A 97 -12.74 -10.24 19.84
C ASP A 97 -12.89 -11.33 18.77
N TYR A 98 -11.87 -12.16 18.64
CA TYR A 98 -11.82 -13.21 17.63
C TYR A 98 -12.78 -14.37 17.95
N SER A 99 -13.24 -14.52 19.20
CA SER A 99 -14.19 -15.57 19.58
C SER A 99 -15.57 -15.38 18.94
N GLN A 100 -15.88 -14.16 18.50
CA GLN A 100 -17.14 -13.80 17.86
C GLN A 100 -17.16 -14.09 16.34
N TYR A 101 -16.05 -14.55 15.76
CA TYR A 101 -15.90 -14.69 14.30
C TYR A 101 -15.20 -16.01 13.92
N HIS A 102 -15.42 -16.47 12.68
CA HIS A 102 -14.74 -17.62 12.10
C HIS A 102 -13.32 -17.26 11.63
N LEU A 103 -12.46 -16.87 12.57
CA LEU A 103 -11.09 -16.42 12.32
C LEU A 103 -10.06 -17.29 13.06
N GLY A 104 -10.39 -18.56 13.33
CA GLY A 104 -9.56 -19.49 14.12
C GLY A 104 -8.21 -19.85 13.51
N MET A 105 -7.90 -19.41 12.29
CA MET A 105 -6.55 -19.45 11.72
C MET A 105 -5.57 -18.54 12.48
N TRP A 106 -6.07 -17.50 13.16
CA TRP A 106 -5.25 -16.51 13.84
C TRP A 106 -5.30 -16.66 15.36
N ASP A 107 -4.16 -16.43 16.02
CA ASP A 107 -4.11 -16.23 17.47
C ASP A 107 -4.56 -14.79 17.79
N GLY A 108 -5.78 -14.65 18.30
CA GLY A 108 -6.37 -13.36 18.65
C GLY A 108 -5.60 -12.58 19.74
N ASP A 109 -4.97 -13.28 20.68
CA ASP A 109 -4.18 -12.63 21.73
C ASP A 109 -2.84 -12.15 21.19
N ALA A 110 -2.19 -12.92 20.30
CA ALA A 110 -1.01 -12.47 19.59
C ALA A 110 -1.30 -11.24 18.72
N LYS A 111 -2.42 -11.25 17.99
CA LYS A 111 -2.90 -10.10 17.19
C LYS A 111 -3.10 -8.85 18.03
N ARG A 112 -3.73 -8.99 19.20
CA ARG A 112 -3.91 -7.88 20.14
C ARG A 112 -2.57 -7.33 20.64
N ARG A 113 -1.67 -8.20 21.10
CA ARG A 113 -0.33 -7.80 21.56
C ARG A 113 0.46 -7.07 20.48
N ARG A 114 0.40 -7.53 19.23
CA ARG A 114 1.05 -6.84 18.11
C ARG A 114 0.41 -5.48 17.84
N HIS A 115 -0.92 -5.39 17.87
CA HIS A 115 -1.61 -4.12 17.71
C HIS A 115 -1.16 -3.09 18.75
N GLU A 116 -1.04 -3.49 20.02
CA GLU A 116 -0.63 -2.59 21.10
C GLU A 116 0.85 -2.16 21.01
N THR A 117 1.72 -3.00 20.44
CA THR A 117 3.18 -2.78 20.46
C THR A 117 3.76 -2.30 19.13
N VAL A 118 3.22 -2.73 17.98
CA VAL A 118 3.78 -2.47 16.64
C VAL A 118 2.94 -1.48 15.84
N PHE A 119 1.60 -1.53 15.93
CA PHE A 119 0.75 -0.69 15.09
C PHE A 119 0.98 0.81 15.34
N ALA A 120 1.21 1.22 16.59
CA ALA A 120 1.57 2.60 16.92
C ALA A 120 2.88 3.03 16.24
N GLN A 121 3.85 2.12 16.09
CA GLN A 121 5.10 2.39 15.38
C GLN A 121 4.86 2.51 13.87
N ASP A 122 3.99 1.69 13.29
CA ASP A 122 3.60 1.83 11.88
C ASP A 122 2.87 3.14 11.60
N CYS A 123 2.02 3.60 12.53
CA CYS A 123 1.41 4.93 12.46
C CYS A 123 2.47 6.05 12.53
N GLN A 124 3.49 5.90 13.38
CA GLN A 124 4.60 6.85 13.45
C GLN A 124 5.39 6.90 12.14
N LYS A 125 5.70 5.75 11.53
CA LYS A 125 6.34 5.69 10.19
C LYS A 125 5.46 6.36 9.13
N ALA A 126 4.14 6.18 9.18
CA ALA A 126 3.20 6.83 8.26
C ALA A 126 3.23 8.36 8.41
N PHE A 127 3.30 8.85 9.65
CA PHE A 127 3.43 10.27 9.95
C PHE A 127 4.73 10.84 9.36
N GLU A 128 5.87 10.19 9.61
CA GLU A 128 7.18 10.59 9.08
C GLU A 128 7.23 10.58 7.54
N LEU A 129 6.58 9.60 6.91
CA LEU A 129 6.41 9.59 5.46
C LEU A 129 5.60 10.81 4.98
N GLY A 130 4.54 11.17 5.71
CA GLY A 130 3.76 12.38 5.44
C GLY A 130 4.62 13.65 5.46
N GLU A 131 5.50 13.80 6.45
CA GLU A 131 6.42 14.94 6.54
C GLU A 131 7.36 15.03 5.33
N LYS A 132 7.92 13.89 4.88
CA LYS A 132 8.80 13.84 3.69
C LYS A 132 8.10 14.28 2.40
N LEU A 133 6.78 14.10 2.31
CA LEU A 133 6.02 14.51 1.14
C LEU A 133 5.96 16.03 0.97
N VAL A 134 6.05 16.80 2.06
CA VAL A 134 5.93 18.28 2.05
C VAL A 134 7.21 18.97 1.54
N GLY A 135 8.35 18.26 1.48
CA GLY A 135 9.59 18.81 0.92
C GLY A 135 9.55 19.06 -0.59
N PRO A 136 10.59 19.65 -1.20
CA PRO A 136 10.72 19.75 -2.65
C PRO A 136 10.77 18.36 -3.32
N ILE A 137 10.37 18.28 -4.58
CA ILE A 137 10.58 17.10 -5.44
C ILE A 137 12.06 17.11 -5.83
N LEU A 138 12.84 16.11 -5.40
CA LEU A 138 14.23 15.91 -5.83
C LEU A 138 14.28 15.35 -7.24
#